data_AF-A0A266Q6Z2-F1
#
_entry.id   AF-A0A266Q6Z2-F1
#
_cell.length_a   1.000
_cell.length_b   1.000
_cell.length_c   1.000
_cell.angle_alpha   90.00
_cell.angle_beta   90.00
_cell.angle_gamma   90.00
#
_symmetry.space_group_name_H-M   'P 1'
#
loop_
_entity.id
_entity.type
_entity.pdbx_description
1 polymer ?
#
loop_
_entity_poly.entity_id
_entity_poly.type
_entity_poly.pdbx_seq_one_letter_code
_entity_poly.pdbx_strand_id
1 'polypeptide(L)' 'MRRNNKARFPDAVICLQCNSADGAVKRKLKLHKEFSFSPEELSLFIKATPHGKHEIDYEIARAIYTGLHI' A
#
# COMPACT_ATOMS: atom_id res chain seq x y z
N MET A 1 -11.14 -19.85 14.23
CA MET A 1 -10.79 -19.81 12.79
C MET A 1 -9.33 -19.37 12.65
N ARG A 2 -8.36 -20.29 12.77
CA ARG A 2 -6.94 -19.94 12.60
C ARG A 2 -6.61 -20.01 11.11
N ARG A 3 -6.67 -18.88 10.39
CA ARG A 3 -6.09 -18.79 9.05
C ARG A 3 -4.58 -18.81 9.23
N ASN A 4 -3.97 -19.99 9.09
CA ASN A 4 -2.53 -20.10 8.94
C ASN A 4 -2.18 -19.70 7.50
N ASN A 5 -2.28 -18.41 7.21
CA ASN A 5 -1.73 -17.80 6.01
C ASN A 5 -0.64 -16.86 6.54
N LYS A 6 0.64 -17.14 6.29
CA LYS A 6 1.72 -16.25 6.73
C LYS A 6 1.49 -14.89 6.08
N ALA A 7 1.00 -13.92 6.85
CA ALA A 7 0.86 -12.54 6.39
C ALA A 7 2.24 -12.00 5.98
N ARG A 8 2.29 -11.19 4.92
CA ARG A 8 3.55 -10.63 4.41
C ARG A 8 4.20 -9.66 5.40
N PHE A 9 3.40 -9.03 6.25
CA PHE A 9 3.81 -8.05 7.27
C PHE A 9 2.94 -8.20 8.53
N PRO A 10 3.41 -7.70 9.70
CA PRO A 10 2.64 -7.71 10.95
C PRO A 10 1.36 -6.86 10.87
N ASP A 11 0.47 -7.07 11.83
CA ASP A 11 -0.72 -6.23 11.98
C ASP A 11 -0.33 -4.79 12.30
N ALA A 12 -0.95 -3.84 11.60
CA ALA A 12 -0.69 -2.42 11.76
C ALA A 12 -1.98 -1.59 11.68
N VAL A 13 -2.07 -0.53 12.49
CA VAL A 13 -3.13 0.46 12.40
C VAL A 13 -2.73 1.51 11.37
N ILE A 14 -3.50 1.63 10.29
CA ILE A 14 -3.32 2.66 9.27
C ILE A 14 -4.53 3.60 9.24
N CYS A 15 -4.32 4.86 8.84
CA CYS A 15 -5.42 5.81 8.73
C CYS A 15 -6.28 5.51 7.49
N LEU A 16 -7.49 6.08 7.45
CA LEU A 16 -8.42 5.92 6.32
C LEU A 16 -7.81 6.39 4.99
N GLN A 17 -7.01 7.45 5.01
CA GLN A 17 -6.39 8.01 3.80
C GLN A 17 -5.30 7.09 3.24
N CYS A 18 -4.41 6.54 4.08
CA CYS A 18 -3.41 5.56 3.66
C CYS A 18 -4.04 4.28 3.11
N ASN A 19 -5.09 3.77 3.77
CA ASN A 19 -5.85 2.63 3.26
C ASN A 19 -6.51 2.93 1.89
N SER A 20 -7.02 4.14 1.72
CA SER A 20 -7.61 4.59 0.45
C SER A 20 -6.56 4.70 -0.66
N ALA A 21 -5.34 5.13 -0.31
CA ALA A 21 -4.22 5.25 -1.24
C ALA A 21 -3.73 3.87 -1.71
N ASP A 22 -3.60 2.87 -0.83
CA ASP A 22 -3.31 1.47 -1.21
C ASP A 22 -4.33 0.99 -2.26
N GLY A 23 -5.62 1.17 -1.97
CA GLY A 23 -6.70 0.84 -2.91
C GLY A 23 -6.61 1.59 -4.24
N ALA A 24 -6.22 2.87 -4.23
CA ALA A 24 -6.06 3.67 -5.45
C ALA A 24 -4.89 3.16 -6.32
N VAL A 25 -3.74 2.87 -5.71
CA VAL A 25 -2.59 2.29 -6.41
C VAL A 25 -2.94 0.94 -7.00
N LYS A 26 -3.56 0.04 -6.23
CA LYS A 26 -3.97 -1.29 -6.71
C LYS A 26 -4.85 -1.18 -7.97
N ARG A 27 -5.83 -0.27 -7.97
CA ARG A 27 -6.70 -0.02 -9.15
C ARG A 27 -5.93 0.57 -10.32
N LYS A 28 -5.12 1.61 -10.09
CA LYS A 28 -4.36 2.31 -11.12
C LYS A 28 -3.35 1.39 -11.81
N LEU A 29 -2.66 0.56 -11.03
CA LEU A 29 -1.59 -0.32 -11.50
C LEU A 29 -2.07 -1.73 -11.90
N LYS A 30 -3.36 -2.03 -11.70
CA LYS A 30 -4.02 -3.32 -11.95
C LYS A 30 -3.38 -4.48 -11.15
N LEU A 31 -3.09 -4.25 -9.87
CA LEU A 31 -2.49 -5.25 -8.99
C LEU A 31 -3.55 -6.28 -8.53
N HIS A 32 -3.09 -7.43 -8.05
CA HIS A 32 -3.98 -8.47 -7.52
C HIS A 32 -4.82 -7.93 -6.34
N LYS A 33 -6.08 -8.36 -6.24
CA LYS A 33 -7.02 -7.85 -5.22
C LYS A 33 -6.57 -8.12 -3.77
N GLU A 34 -5.82 -9.20 -3.55
CA GLU A 34 -5.31 -9.60 -2.23
C GLU A 34 -3.92 -9.05 -1.92
N PHE A 35 -3.27 -8.40 -2.89
CA PHE A 35 -2.01 -7.70 -2.63
C PHE A 35 -2.29 -6.42 -1.82
N SER A 36 -1.43 -6.08 -0.88
CA SER A 36 -1.40 -4.78 -0.20
C SER A 36 0.04 -4.40 0.09
N PHE A 37 0.33 -3.10 0.07
CA PHE A 37 1.62 -2.57 0.51
C PHE A 37 1.73 -2.61 2.04
N SER A 38 2.94 -2.82 2.58
CA SER A 38 3.19 -2.69 4.02
C SER A 38 3.11 -1.22 4.45
N PRO A 39 2.93 -0.91 5.74
CA PRO A 39 2.99 0.47 6.24
C PRO A 39 4.28 1.20 5.85
N GLU A 40 5.41 0.50 5.89
CA GLU A 40 6.72 1.04 5.50
C GLU A 40 6.74 1.38 4.00
N GLU A 41 6.26 0.48 3.15
CA GLU A 41 6.16 0.72 1.71
C GLU A 41 5.20 1.87 1.39
N LEU A 42 4.05 1.92 2.05
CA LEU A 42 3.08 3.02 1.92
C LEU A 42 3.76 4.37 2.20
N SER A 43 4.60 4.45 3.23
CA SER A 43 5.31 5.69 3.59
C SER A 43 6.28 6.20 2.52
N LEU A 44 6.71 5.35 1.60
CA LEU A 44 7.65 5.71 0.53
C LEU A 44 6.99 6.43 -0.64
N PHE A 45 5.71 6.15 -0.91
CA PHE A 45 4.99 6.72 -2.05
C PHE A 45 3.78 7.57 -1.66
N ILE A 46 3.44 7.63 -0.37
CA ILE A 46 2.39 8.49 0.16
C ILE A 46 3.03 9.73 0.77
N LYS A 47 2.65 10.89 0.26
CA LYS A 47 2.97 12.17 0.89
C LYS A 47 1.74 12.72 1.59
N ALA A 48 1.75 12.65 2.92
CA ALA A 48 0.72 13.27 3.74
C ALA A 48 0.92 14.79 3.76
N THR A 49 -0.18 15.53 3.61
CA THR A 49 -0.21 16.99 3.66
C THR A 49 -1.16 17.46 4.78
N PRO A 50 -0.78 18.44 5.62
CA PRO A 50 -1.69 19.00 6.61
C PRO A 50 -2.97 19.51 5.96
N HIS A 51 -4.13 19.10 6.51
CA HIS A 51 -5.46 19.46 6.02
C HIS A 51 -5.73 19.09 4.54
N GLY A 52 -4.88 18.26 3.93
CA GLY A 52 -4.94 17.90 2.53
C GLY A 52 -5.17 16.42 2.30
N LYS A 53 -5.47 16.08 1.05
CA LYS A 53 -5.50 14.69 0.62
C LYS A 53 -4.08 14.18 0.49
N HIS A 54 -3.90 12.90 0.79
CA HIS A 54 -2.64 12.22 0.52
C HIS A 54 -2.33 12.28 -0.98
N GLU A 55 -1.12 12.75 -1.31
CA GLU A 55 -0.57 12.66 -2.65
C GLU A 55 0.09 11.29 -2.84
N ILE A 56 -0.03 10.72 -4.03
CA ILE A 56 0.42 9.36 -4.35
C ILE A 56 1.43 9.44 -5.49
N ASP A 57 2.63 8.93 -5.24
CA ASP A 57 3.63 8.69 -6.28
C ASP A 57 3.45 7.28 -6.87
N TYR A 58 2.79 7.21 -8.03
CA TYR A 58 2.52 5.93 -8.68
C TYR A 58 3.76 5.28 -9.29
N GLU A 59 4.81 6.05 -9.57
CA GLU A 59 6.05 5.52 -10.14
C GLU A 59 6.86 4.80 -9.06
N ILE A 60 6.98 5.40 -7.86
CA ILE A 60 7.59 4.73 -6.70
C ILE A 60 6.79 3.48 -6.32
N ALA A 61 5.45 3.58 -6.29
CA ALA A 61 4.60 2.44 -5.97
C ALA A 61 4.75 1.29 -6.99
N ARG A 62 4.89 1.62 -8.28
CA ARG A 62 5.19 0.63 -9.33
C ARG A 62 6.57 0.01 -9.12
N ALA A 63 7.59 0.81 -8.85
CA ALA A 63 8.96 0.34 -8.64
C ALA A 63 9.05 -0.61 -7.44
N ILE A 64 8.38 -0.30 -6.32
CA ILE A 64 8.28 -1.20 -5.16
C ILE A 64 7.61 -2.51 -5.57
N TYR A 65 6.47 -2.45 -6.26
CA TYR A 65 5.76 -3.66 -6.71
C TYR A 65 6.60 -4.55 -7.65
N THR A 66 7.35 -3.95 -8.59
CA THR A 66 8.20 -4.71 -9.51
C THR A 66 9.47 -5.23 -8.84
N GLY A 67 10.03 -4.49 -7.89
CA GLY A 67 11.20 -4.90 -7.11
C GLY A 67 10.90 -6.01 -6.10
N LEU A 68 9.63 -6.24 -5.79
CA LEU A 68 9.17 -7.26 -4.84
C LEU A 68 9.25 -8.70 -5.37
N HIS A 69 9.73 -8.95 -6.59
CA HIS A 69 9.87 -10.27 -7.25
C HIS A 69 9.65 -11.49 -6.33
N ILE A 70 8.38 -11.91 -6.25
CA ILE A 70 7.93 -13.20 -5.71
C ILE A 70 7.53 -14.08 -6.89
#